data_AF-A0A183U256-F1
#
_entry.id   AF-A0A183U256-F1
#
_cell.length_a   1.000
_cell.length_b   1.000
_cell.length_c   1.000
_cell.angle_alpha   90.00
_cell.angle_beta   90.00
_cell.angle_gamma   90.00
#
_symmetry.space_group_name_H-M   'P 1'
#
loop_
_entity.id
_entity.type
_entity.pdbx_description
1 polymer ?
#
loop_
_entity_poly.entity_id
_entity_poly.type
_entity_poly.pdbx_seq_one_letter_code
_entity_poly.pdbx_strand_id
1 'polypeptide(L)'
;MATWKEWLRNNLLLLLTIASVVVGVIIGSVGRKAEPSRSTIELIAFPGELFMRMLQMAVLPLVTSSIMTAMDEGPHQLLQSVRVKGINGESNGMLECIQELTCLATLDPKTSRRVFILSFSYYIFTTLVAIALGIVLVVLIAPGYRTKLEDSGDGAYVGVPQAAKVTSRDALFDLLRNMIPDNIAEACLKQYRTVYIKQKYINERNETVETYKKSVIYESQMNILGSLLF
;
A
#
# COMPACT_ATOMS: atom_id res chain seq x y z
N MET A 1 16.38 -23.06 -33.98
CA MET A 1 16.98 -22.26 -32.89
C MET A 1 16.18 -20.96 -32.83
N ALA A 2 15.31 -20.79 -31.84
CA ALA A 2 14.60 -19.53 -31.66
C ALA A 2 15.65 -18.41 -31.60
N THR A 3 15.57 -17.46 -32.53
CA THR A 3 16.63 -16.47 -32.67
C THR A 3 16.61 -15.58 -31.45
N TRP A 4 17.78 -15.22 -30.91
CA TRP A 4 17.91 -14.37 -29.72
C TRP A 4 17.04 -13.10 -29.79
N LYS A 5 16.87 -12.53 -30.99
CA LYS A 5 16.00 -11.38 -31.27
C LYS A 5 14.53 -11.64 -30.95
N GLU A 6 14.04 -12.85 -31.19
CA GLU A 6 12.66 -13.27 -30.97
C GLU A 6 12.38 -13.46 -29.48
N TRP A 7 13.34 -14.03 -28.74
CA TRP A 7 13.28 -14.09 -27.28
C TRP A 7 13.32 -12.68 -26.64
N LEU A 8 14.17 -11.79 -27.14
CA LEU A 8 14.26 -10.39 -26.72
C LEU A 8 12.95 -9.63 -26.95
N ARG A 9 12.28 -9.86 -28.09
CA ARG A 9 10.98 -9.24 -28.39
C ARG A 9 9.89 -9.73 -27.45
N ASN A 10 9.92 -11.01 -27.07
CA ASN A 10 8.92 -11.60 -26.17
C ASN A 10 9.09 -11.17 -24.71
N ASN A 11 10.32 -10.87 -24.28
CA ASN A 11 10.64 -10.44 -22.92
C ASN A 11 10.97 -8.95 -22.80
N LEU A 12 10.56 -8.14 -23.79
CA LEU A 12 10.94 -6.74 -23.90
C LEU A 12 10.57 -5.93 -22.65
N LEU A 13 9.36 -6.14 -22.11
CA LEU A 13 8.90 -5.42 -20.92
C LEU A 13 9.74 -5.73 -19.68
N LEU A 14 10.09 -7.01 -19.47
CA LEU A 14 10.93 -7.44 -18.35
C LEU A 14 12.35 -6.89 -18.48
N LEU A 15 12.92 -6.90 -19.67
CA LEU A 15 14.24 -6.34 -19.91
C LEU A 15 14.24 -4.81 -19.70
N LEU A 16 13.17 -4.13 -20.11
CA LEU A 16 13.02 -2.69 -19.93
C LEU A 16 12.91 -2.30 -18.45
N THR A 17 12.18 -3.07 -17.62
CA THR A 17 12.06 -2.78 -16.18
C THR A 17 13.35 -3.06 -15.42
N ILE A 18 14.09 -4.13 -15.77
CA ILE A 18 15.40 -4.39 -15.18
C ILE A 18 16.38 -3.28 -15.59
N ALA A 19 16.40 -2.91 -16.87
CA ALA A 19 17.26 -1.83 -17.36
C ALA A 19 16.92 -0.49 -16.68
N SER A 20 15.65 -0.17 -16.48
CA SER A 20 15.24 1.08 -15.82
C SER A 20 15.67 1.14 -14.36
N VAL A 21 15.61 0.03 -13.62
CA VAL A 21 16.11 -0.05 -12.24
C VAL A 21 17.62 0.19 -12.20
N VAL A 22 18.39 -0.45 -13.09
CA VAL A 22 19.85 -0.27 -13.15
C VAL A 22 20.21 1.18 -13.48
N VAL A 23 19.57 1.77 -14.51
CA VAL A 23 19.77 3.16 -14.89
C VAL A 23 19.39 4.11 -13.75
N GLY A 24 18.28 3.86 -13.07
CA GLY A 24 17.83 4.66 -11.91
C GLY A 24 18.82 4.63 -10.75
N VAL A 25 19.39 3.46 -10.43
CA VAL A 25 20.41 3.32 -9.38
C VAL A 25 21.70 4.08 -9.75
N ILE A 26 22.15 3.99 -11.01
CA ILE A 26 23.35 4.70 -11.48
C ILE A 26 23.12 6.21 -11.41
N ILE A 27 22.02 6.72 -11.98
CA ILE A 27 21.68 8.14 -11.98
C ILE A 27 21.53 8.67 -10.55
N GLY A 28 20.84 7.93 -9.67
CA GLY A 28 20.68 8.32 -8.26
C GLY A 28 22.00 8.35 -7.49
N SER A 29 22.89 7.39 -7.74
CA SER A 29 24.21 7.34 -7.10
C SER A 29 25.14 8.45 -7.57
N VAL A 30 25.10 8.79 -8.86
CA VAL A 30 25.85 9.93 -9.43
C VAL A 30 25.26 11.25 -8.97
N GLY A 31 23.94 11.39 -9.00
CA GLY A 31 23.22 12.60 -8.57
C GLY A 31 23.46 12.93 -7.09
N ARG A 32 23.67 11.93 -6.23
CA ARG A 32 24.06 12.13 -4.83
C ARG A 32 25.40 12.87 -4.67
N LYS A 33 26.34 12.71 -5.59
CA LYS A 33 27.66 13.39 -5.53
C LYS A 33 27.58 14.88 -5.88
N ALA A 34 26.50 15.32 -6.49
CA ALA A 34 26.35 16.68 -7.00
C ALA A 34 25.63 17.64 -6.02
N GLU A 35 25.29 17.18 -4.79
CA GLU A 35 24.60 17.95 -3.74
C GLU A 35 23.46 18.87 -4.25
N PRO A 36 22.47 18.34 -4.98
CA PRO A 36 21.40 19.16 -5.54
C PRO A 36 20.51 19.77 -4.46
N SER A 37 19.97 20.96 -4.75
CA SER A 37 18.98 21.65 -3.89
C SER A 37 17.70 20.81 -3.74
N ARG A 38 17.00 20.96 -2.61
CA ARG A 38 15.79 20.19 -2.26
C ARG A 38 14.70 20.27 -3.33
N SER A 39 14.50 21.44 -3.92
CA SER A 39 13.52 21.64 -4.99
C SER A 39 13.85 20.85 -6.27
N THR A 40 15.14 20.67 -6.57
CA THR A 40 15.59 19.85 -7.72
C THR A 40 15.34 18.36 -7.46
N ILE A 41 15.53 17.91 -6.22
CA ILE A 41 15.24 16.53 -5.83
C ILE A 41 13.73 16.25 -5.95
N GLU A 42 12.89 17.18 -5.47
CA GLU A 42 11.43 17.08 -5.60
C GLU A 42 10.99 17.04 -7.07
N LEU A 43 11.55 17.89 -7.92
CA LEU A 43 11.24 17.91 -9.35
C LEU A 43 11.66 16.62 -10.07
N ILE A 44 12.82 16.06 -9.74
CA ILE A 44 13.30 14.79 -10.30
C ILE A 44 12.45 13.60 -9.81
N ALA A 45 11.98 13.63 -8.55
CA ALA A 45 11.16 12.57 -7.97
C ALA A 45 9.69 12.59 -8.43
N PHE A 46 9.21 13.75 -8.88
CA PHE A 46 7.83 13.98 -9.32
C PHE A 46 7.23 12.91 -10.25
N PRO A 47 7.88 12.46 -11.34
CA PRO A 47 7.31 11.41 -12.20
C PRO A 47 7.11 10.07 -11.47
N GLY A 48 8.00 9.73 -10.52
CA GLY A 48 7.84 8.55 -9.68
C GLY A 48 6.68 8.68 -8.71
N GLU A 49 6.49 9.87 -8.14
CA GLU A 49 5.35 10.16 -7.27
C GLU A 49 4.02 10.07 -8.03
N LEU A 50 3.94 10.63 -9.24
CA LEU A 50 2.77 10.50 -10.11
C LEU A 50 2.47 9.03 -10.43
N PHE A 51 3.49 8.24 -10.77
CA PHE A 51 3.32 6.83 -11.04
C PHE A 51 2.75 6.07 -9.83
N MET A 52 3.29 6.31 -8.64
CA MET A 52 2.78 5.72 -7.40
C MET A 52 1.32 6.13 -7.12
N ARG A 53 0.96 7.40 -7.37
CA ARG A 53 -0.42 7.88 -7.23
C ARG A 53 -1.37 7.25 -8.26
N MET A 54 -0.91 7.03 -9.50
CA MET A 54 -1.70 6.33 -10.52
C MET A 54 -1.96 4.87 -10.14
N LEU A 55 -0.94 4.15 -9.66
CA LEU A 55 -1.11 2.77 -9.18
C LEU A 55 -2.09 2.71 -8.01
N GLN A 56 -1.95 3.60 -7.02
CA GLN A 56 -2.85 3.64 -5.87
C GLN A 56 -4.31 3.89 -6.29
N MET A 57 -4.57 4.75 -7.26
CA MET A 57 -5.93 4.97 -7.77
C MET A 57 -6.52 3.74 -8.49
N ALA A 58 -5.68 2.95 -9.17
CA ALA A 58 -6.11 1.75 -9.88
C ALA A 58 -6.39 0.55 -8.96
N VAL A 59 -5.73 0.48 -7.79
CA VAL A 59 -5.84 -0.66 -6.87
C VAL A 59 -7.25 -0.83 -6.31
N LEU A 60 -7.93 0.26 -5.89
CA LEU A 60 -9.23 0.14 -5.22
C LEU A 60 -10.31 -0.45 -6.14
N PRO A 61 -10.58 0.09 -7.35
CA PRO A 61 -11.59 -0.49 -8.24
C PRO A 61 -11.29 -1.95 -8.60
N LEU A 62 -10.01 -2.31 -8.74
CA LEU A 62 -9.60 -3.67 -9.07
C LEU A 62 -9.82 -4.63 -7.88
N VAL A 63 -9.45 -4.20 -6.67
CA VAL A 63 -9.59 -5.02 -5.46
C VAL A 63 -11.06 -5.18 -5.07
N THR A 64 -11.84 -4.08 -5.02
CA THR A 64 -13.25 -4.16 -4.62
C THR A 64 -14.08 -4.95 -5.63
N SER A 65 -13.84 -4.81 -6.93
CA SER A 65 -14.50 -5.65 -7.94
C SER A 65 -14.11 -7.12 -7.81
N SER A 66 -12.82 -7.43 -7.65
CA SER A 66 -12.37 -8.81 -7.50
C SER A 66 -12.93 -9.50 -6.24
N ILE A 67 -13.08 -8.76 -5.14
CA ILE A 67 -13.61 -9.30 -3.88
C ILE A 67 -15.13 -9.44 -3.94
N MET A 68 -15.84 -8.44 -4.46
CA MET A 68 -17.29 -8.51 -4.63
C MET A 68 -17.67 -9.71 -5.50
N THR A 69 -16.96 -9.92 -6.60
CA THR A 69 -17.20 -11.08 -7.46
C THR A 69 -16.81 -12.41 -6.79
N ALA A 70 -15.80 -12.44 -5.93
CA ALA A 70 -15.44 -13.64 -5.18
C ALA A 70 -16.43 -13.96 -4.04
N MET A 71 -17.12 -12.96 -3.50
CA MET A 71 -18.00 -13.07 -2.33
C MET A 71 -19.50 -13.09 -2.64
N ASP A 72 -19.93 -12.81 -3.87
CA ASP A 72 -21.35 -12.83 -4.25
C ASP A 72 -21.94 -14.25 -4.15
N GLU A 73 -22.42 -14.59 -2.95
CA GLU A 73 -23.08 -15.84 -2.60
C GLU A 73 -24.54 -15.83 -3.08
N GLY A 74 -24.75 -15.94 -4.39
CA GLY A 74 -26.09 -15.93 -4.98
C GLY A 74 -26.61 -17.32 -5.36
N PRO A 75 -27.74 -17.81 -4.77
CA PRO A 75 -28.51 -18.94 -5.31
C PRO A 75 -29.30 -18.56 -6.59
N HIS A 76 -28.85 -17.57 -7.34
CA HIS A 76 -29.38 -17.16 -8.64
C HIS A 76 -28.57 -17.70 -9.83
N GLN A 77 -27.76 -18.76 -9.61
CA GLN A 77 -27.11 -19.51 -10.70
C GLN A 77 -28.09 -20.12 -11.72
N LEU A 78 -29.39 -20.19 -11.40
CA LEU A 78 -30.39 -20.73 -12.33
C LEU A 78 -30.81 -19.76 -13.45
N LEU A 79 -30.49 -18.46 -13.38
CA LEU A 79 -30.90 -17.50 -14.43
C LEU A 79 -29.77 -16.97 -15.32
N GLN A 80 -28.49 -17.24 -15.02
CA GLN A 80 -27.38 -16.93 -15.95
C GLN A 80 -26.95 -18.12 -16.82
N SER A 81 -27.49 -19.33 -16.59
CA SER A 81 -27.43 -20.41 -17.58
C SER A 81 -28.34 -20.16 -18.80
N VAL A 82 -29.21 -19.13 -18.75
CA VAL A 82 -30.04 -18.73 -19.89
C VAL A 82 -29.28 -17.72 -20.76
N ARG A 83 -28.66 -18.29 -21.81
CA ARG A 83 -28.40 -17.65 -23.10
C ARG A 83 -27.24 -16.63 -23.17
N VAL A 84 -26.01 -17.15 -23.13
CA VAL A 84 -25.00 -16.79 -24.14
C VAL A 84 -24.93 -17.93 -25.16
N LYS A 85 -26.07 -18.23 -25.79
CA LYS A 85 -26.12 -19.08 -26.98
C LYS A 85 -26.71 -18.23 -28.09
N GLY A 86 -25.78 -17.58 -28.81
CA GLY A 86 -25.88 -17.01 -30.15
C GLY A 86 -27.09 -16.16 -30.49
N ILE A 87 -26.88 -14.86 -30.68
CA ILE A 87 -27.33 -14.19 -31.91
C ILE A 87 -26.19 -13.27 -32.39
N ASN A 88 -25.67 -13.61 -33.57
CA ASN A 88 -24.85 -12.79 -34.48
C ASN A 88 -23.53 -12.19 -33.95
N GLY A 89 -22.44 -12.92 -34.19
CA GLY A 89 -21.38 -12.45 -35.09
C GLY A 89 -20.71 -11.09 -34.89
N GLU A 90 -20.64 -10.54 -33.68
CA GLU A 90 -19.87 -9.31 -33.42
C GLU A 90 -18.87 -9.51 -32.26
N SER A 91 -17.60 -9.23 -32.57
CA SER A 91 -16.43 -9.31 -31.69
C SER A 91 -16.52 -8.28 -30.56
N ASN A 92 -17.32 -8.55 -29.54
CA ASN A 92 -17.40 -7.72 -28.34
C ASN A 92 -16.35 -8.18 -27.31
N GLY A 93 -15.06 -7.93 -27.59
CA GLY A 93 -13.97 -8.24 -26.65
C GLY A 93 -14.15 -7.60 -25.27
N MET A 94 -14.91 -6.51 -25.17
CA MET A 94 -15.26 -5.89 -23.88
C MET A 94 -16.20 -6.75 -23.03
N LEU A 95 -17.15 -7.46 -23.64
CA LEU A 95 -18.08 -8.35 -22.94
C LEU A 95 -17.39 -9.65 -22.50
N GLU A 96 -16.44 -10.18 -23.28
CA GLU A 96 -15.62 -11.33 -22.86
C GLU A 96 -14.71 -10.99 -21.67
N CYS A 97 -14.08 -9.80 -21.65
CA CYS A 97 -13.28 -9.37 -20.49
C CYS A 97 -14.12 -9.18 -19.21
N ILE A 98 -15.34 -8.64 -19.33
CA ILE A 98 -16.26 -8.51 -18.18
C ILE A 98 -16.74 -9.90 -17.73
N GLN A 99 -16.89 -10.84 -18.67
CA GLN A 99 -17.28 -12.22 -18.39
C GLN A 99 -16.15 -13.01 -17.70
N GLU A 100 -14.89 -12.83 -18.07
CA GLU A 100 -13.75 -13.46 -17.36
C GLU A 100 -13.67 -13.02 -15.89
N LEU A 101 -13.93 -11.74 -15.60
CA LEU A 101 -14.00 -11.23 -14.23
C LEU A 101 -15.18 -11.87 -13.46
N THR A 102 -16.36 -11.96 -14.08
CA THR A 102 -17.59 -12.50 -13.45
C THR A 102 -17.54 -14.03 -13.23
N CYS A 103 -16.83 -14.79 -14.08
CA CYS A 103 -16.81 -16.26 -14.04
C CYS A 103 -16.10 -16.87 -12.80
N LEU A 104 -15.35 -16.09 -12.03
CA LEU A 104 -14.71 -16.56 -10.78
C LEU A 104 -15.71 -16.72 -9.61
N ALA A 105 -16.96 -16.26 -9.74
CA ALA A 105 -17.96 -16.18 -8.66
C ALA A 105 -18.61 -17.50 -8.21
N THR A 106 -18.09 -18.66 -8.61
CA THR A 106 -18.75 -19.96 -8.37
C THR A 106 -18.13 -20.77 -7.24
N LEU A 107 -17.90 -20.14 -6.08
CA LEU A 107 -17.43 -20.84 -4.87
C LEU A 107 -18.56 -21.01 -3.86
N ASP A 108 -18.87 -22.27 -3.52
CA ASP A 108 -19.82 -22.58 -2.45
C ASP A 108 -19.37 -21.93 -1.13
N PRO A 109 -20.28 -21.39 -0.29
CA PRO A 109 -19.97 -20.72 0.98
C PRO A 109 -19.14 -21.61 1.93
N LYS A 110 -19.40 -22.92 1.91
CA LYS A 110 -18.67 -23.91 2.73
C LYS A 110 -17.23 -24.09 2.25
N THR A 111 -17.01 -24.03 0.93
CA THR A 111 -15.70 -24.17 0.30
C THR A 111 -14.92 -22.87 0.41
N SER A 112 -15.56 -21.73 0.17
CA SER A 112 -15.02 -20.37 0.35
C SER A 112 -14.47 -20.18 1.77
N ARG A 113 -15.24 -20.56 2.81
CA ARG A 113 -14.78 -20.51 4.21
C ARG A 113 -13.53 -21.36 4.46
N ARG A 114 -13.44 -22.55 3.87
CA ARG A 114 -12.27 -23.44 4.05
C ARG A 114 -11.03 -22.86 3.37
N VAL A 115 -11.19 -22.32 2.16
CA VAL A 115 -10.11 -21.63 1.43
C VAL A 115 -9.65 -20.39 2.21
N PHE A 116 -10.57 -19.60 2.76
CA PHE A 116 -10.25 -18.44 3.59
C PHE A 116 -9.45 -18.82 4.84
N ILE A 117 -9.89 -19.85 5.58
CA ILE A 117 -9.18 -20.32 6.78
C ILE A 117 -7.78 -20.82 6.44
N LEU A 118 -7.62 -21.57 5.34
CA LEU A 118 -6.32 -22.07 4.90
C LEU A 118 -5.38 -20.91 4.55
N SER A 119 -5.85 -19.94 3.77
CA SER A 119 -5.08 -18.75 3.38
C SER A 119 -4.68 -17.93 4.61
N PHE A 120 -5.61 -17.64 5.51
CA PHE A 120 -5.34 -16.87 6.72
C PHE A 120 -4.36 -17.58 7.66
N SER A 121 -4.54 -18.89 7.87
CA SER A 121 -3.61 -19.70 8.66
C SER A 121 -2.21 -19.74 8.05
N TYR A 122 -2.12 -19.85 6.72
CA TYR A 122 -0.84 -19.78 6.00
C TYR A 122 -0.14 -18.43 6.19
N TYR A 123 -0.86 -17.30 6.09
CA TYR A 123 -0.30 -15.98 6.35
C TYR A 123 0.23 -15.83 7.77
N ILE A 124 -0.53 -16.25 8.79
CA ILE A 124 -0.07 -16.20 10.19
C ILE A 124 1.19 -17.06 10.36
N PHE A 125 1.18 -18.30 9.85
CA PHE A 125 2.31 -19.20 10.02
C PHE A 125 3.58 -18.66 9.35
N THR A 126 3.48 -18.24 8.08
CA THR A 126 4.63 -17.72 7.33
C THR A 126 5.17 -16.41 7.89
N THR A 127 4.31 -15.50 8.37
CA THR A 127 4.76 -14.26 9.02
C THR A 127 5.50 -14.54 10.33
N LEU A 128 5.04 -15.49 11.14
CA LEU A 128 5.75 -15.90 12.35
C LEU A 128 7.14 -16.48 12.03
N VAL A 129 7.24 -17.35 11.03
CA VAL A 129 8.54 -17.90 10.58
C VAL A 129 9.46 -16.78 10.06
N ALA A 130 8.94 -15.87 9.23
CA ALA A 130 9.70 -14.75 8.69
C ALA A 130 10.19 -13.79 9.79
N ILE A 131 9.35 -13.48 10.79
CA ILE A 131 9.72 -12.64 11.93
C ILE A 131 10.80 -13.32 12.77
N ALA A 132 10.67 -14.62 13.06
CA ALA A 132 11.67 -15.36 13.82
C ALA A 132 13.03 -15.36 13.10
N LEU A 133 13.05 -15.67 11.80
CA LEU A 133 14.26 -15.61 10.98
C LEU A 133 14.85 -14.21 10.93
N GLY A 134 14.01 -13.17 10.77
CA GLY A 134 14.44 -11.77 10.75
C GLY A 134 15.09 -11.33 12.07
N ILE A 135 14.51 -11.69 13.21
CA ILE A 135 15.07 -11.39 14.53
C ILE A 135 16.41 -12.10 14.71
N VAL A 136 16.48 -13.39 14.37
CA VAL A 136 17.74 -14.16 14.43
C VAL A 136 18.82 -13.50 13.56
N LEU A 137 18.49 -13.14 12.32
CA LEU A 137 19.44 -12.50 11.41
C LEU A 137 19.91 -11.12 11.90
N VAL A 138 19.00 -10.28 12.41
CA VAL A 138 19.34 -8.95 12.94
C VAL A 138 20.23 -9.06 14.17
N VAL A 139 19.97 -10.00 15.08
CA VAL A 139 20.79 -10.19 16.28
C VAL A 139 22.16 -10.77 15.95
N LEU A 140 22.26 -11.67 14.97
CA LEU A 140 23.53 -12.26 14.53
C LEU A 140 24.43 -11.26 13.79
N ILE A 141 23.85 -10.48 12.87
CA ILE A 141 24.61 -9.53 12.04
C ILE A 141 24.83 -8.20 12.79
N ALA A 142 23.96 -7.85 13.73
CA ALA A 142 23.94 -6.58 14.45
C ALA A 142 24.27 -5.36 13.56
N PRO A 143 23.53 -5.18 12.44
CA PRO A 143 23.84 -4.12 11.49
C PRO A 143 23.69 -2.75 12.17
N GLY A 144 24.67 -1.85 11.97
CA GLY A 144 24.64 -0.50 12.52
C GLY A 144 25.39 -0.28 13.84
N TYR A 145 26.01 -1.31 14.44
CA TYR A 145 26.81 -1.13 15.67
C TYR A 145 28.08 -0.26 15.46
N ARG A 146 28.51 -0.02 14.22
CA ARG A 146 29.77 0.70 13.89
C ARG A 146 29.62 2.19 13.54
N THR A 147 28.44 2.79 13.67
CA THR A 147 28.28 4.24 13.50
C THR A 147 28.19 4.97 14.84
N LYS A 148 29.22 4.84 15.69
CA LYS A 148 29.56 5.93 16.60
C LYS A 148 30.46 6.89 15.83
N LEU A 149 29.83 7.70 14.98
CA LEU A 149 30.44 8.93 14.52
C LEU A 149 30.53 9.83 15.75
N GLU A 150 31.78 10.13 16.09
CA GLU A 150 32.25 11.37 16.69
C GLU A 150 31.15 12.29 17.23
N ASP A 151 31.19 12.47 18.55
CA ASP A 151 30.53 13.50 19.33
C ASP A 151 31.07 14.88 18.87
N SER A 152 30.74 15.27 17.64
CA SER A 152 30.98 16.59 17.10
C SER A 152 29.76 17.44 17.43
N GLY A 153 29.94 18.29 18.44
CA GLY A 153 28.99 19.32 18.82
C GLY A 153 28.60 20.23 17.66
N ASP A 154 27.47 20.90 17.86
CA ASP A 154 27.02 22.07 17.10
C ASP A 154 26.48 21.84 15.67
N GLY A 155 25.98 20.64 15.40
CA GLY A 155 24.97 20.42 14.37
C GLY A 155 23.61 20.28 15.01
N ALA A 156 22.83 21.36 15.10
CA ALA A 156 21.40 21.26 15.35
C ALA A 156 20.78 20.43 14.21
N TYR A 157 20.76 19.11 14.38
CA TYR A 157 19.85 18.26 13.68
C TYR A 157 18.47 18.86 13.95
N VAL A 158 17.90 19.50 12.93
CA VAL A 158 16.46 19.71 12.85
C VAL A 158 15.88 18.30 12.69
N GLY A 159 15.92 17.55 13.79
CA GLY A 159 15.05 16.42 13.98
C GLY A 159 13.67 16.99 13.80
N VAL A 160 12.97 16.48 12.79
CA VAL A 160 11.52 16.62 12.64
C VAL A 160 10.95 16.64 14.05
N PRO A 161 10.23 17.71 14.46
CA PRO A 161 9.76 17.85 15.84
C PRO A 161 9.14 16.52 16.20
N GLN A 162 9.73 15.81 17.18
CA GLN A 162 9.38 14.43 17.51
C GLN A 162 7.86 14.35 17.51
N ALA A 163 7.30 13.79 16.44
CA ALA A 163 5.89 13.54 16.30
C ALA A 163 5.60 12.66 17.51
N ALA A 164 4.94 13.27 18.51
CA ALA A 164 5.01 12.80 19.88
C ALA A 164 4.78 11.29 19.88
N LYS A 165 5.75 10.55 20.40
CA LYS A 165 5.85 9.08 20.41
C LYS A 165 4.45 8.46 20.26
N VAL A 166 4.07 8.17 19.01
CA VAL A 166 2.75 7.61 18.74
C VAL A 166 2.74 6.28 19.47
N THR A 167 1.87 6.17 20.47
CA THR A 167 1.87 4.98 21.32
C THR A 167 1.40 3.82 20.45
N SER A 168 1.97 2.62 20.61
CA SER A 168 1.53 1.44 19.85
C SER A 168 0.03 1.18 19.96
N ARG A 169 -0.56 1.59 21.10
CA ARG A 169 -2.01 1.61 21.32
C ARG A 169 -2.76 2.53 20.34
N ASP A 170 -2.22 3.71 20.07
CA ASP A 170 -2.84 4.66 19.13
C ASP A 170 -2.75 4.12 17.70
N ALA A 171 -1.64 3.47 17.33
CA ALA A 171 -1.53 2.79 16.05
C ALA A 171 -2.55 1.65 15.89
N LEU A 172 -2.79 0.86 16.95
CA LEU A 172 -3.84 -0.17 16.94
C LEU A 172 -5.25 0.43 16.81
N PHE A 173 -5.52 1.53 17.50
CA PHE A 173 -6.82 2.20 17.36
C PHE A 173 -7.00 2.88 15.99
N ASP A 174 -5.93 3.41 15.41
CA ASP A 174 -5.95 3.93 14.04
C ASP A 174 -6.18 2.79 13.03
N LEU A 175 -5.58 1.62 13.25
CA LEU A 175 -5.85 0.42 12.44
C LEU A 175 -7.33 0.00 12.52
N LEU A 176 -7.89 -0.08 13.72
CA LEU A 176 -9.29 -0.47 13.91
C LEU A 176 -10.27 0.55 13.30
N ARG A 177 -10.00 1.86 13.42
CA ARG A 177 -10.82 2.90 12.79
C ARG A 177 -10.71 2.87 11.27
N ASN A 178 -9.52 2.56 10.76
CA ASN A 178 -9.34 2.35 9.33
C ASN A 178 -10.02 1.05 8.86
N MET A 179 -10.15 0.02 9.71
CA MET A 179 -10.85 -1.21 9.37
C MET A 179 -12.36 -1.04 9.22
N ILE A 180 -12.98 -0.16 10.02
CA ILE A 180 -14.41 0.14 9.97
C ILE A 180 -14.57 1.66 9.85
N PRO A 181 -14.49 2.22 8.63
CA PRO A 181 -14.60 3.65 8.42
C PRO A 181 -16.04 4.12 8.64
N ASP A 182 -16.21 5.32 9.19
CA ASP A 182 -17.53 5.91 9.40
C ASP A 182 -18.25 6.21 8.06
N ASN A 183 -17.47 6.41 6.98
CA ASN A 183 -17.97 6.67 5.64
C ASN A 183 -17.06 6.02 4.57
N ILE A 184 -17.63 5.14 3.74
CA ILE A 184 -16.90 4.41 2.70
C ILE A 184 -16.45 5.35 1.56
N ALA A 185 -17.30 6.30 1.17
CA ALA A 185 -16.96 7.25 0.12
C ALA A 185 -15.79 8.15 0.54
N GLU A 186 -15.70 8.49 1.83
CA GLU A 186 -14.55 9.20 2.38
C GLU A 186 -13.33 8.30 2.53
N ALA A 187 -13.51 7.02 2.91
CA ALA A 187 -12.43 6.03 3.00
C ALA A 187 -11.71 5.80 1.65
N CYS A 188 -12.41 5.94 0.53
CA CYS A 188 -11.81 5.86 -0.81
C CYS A 188 -10.81 6.99 -1.10
N LEU A 189 -10.89 8.11 -0.38
CA LEU A 189 -10.06 9.31 -0.64
C LEU A 189 -9.13 9.64 0.53
N LYS A 190 -9.49 9.23 1.75
CA LYS A 190 -8.81 9.62 2.97
C LYS A 190 -8.67 8.45 3.95
N GLN A 191 -7.66 8.54 4.82
CA GLN A 191 -7.43 7.60 5.91
C GLN A 191 -7.26 8.32 7.24
N TYR A 192 -7.61 7.65 8.34
CA TYR A 192 -7.49 8.17 9.69
C TYR A 192 -6.04 8.07 10.18
N ARG A 193 -5.53 9.16 10.75
CA ARG A 193 -4.23 9.21 11.41
C ARG A 193 -4.30 10.02 12.70
N THR A 194 -3.85 9.43 13.81
CA THR A 194 -3.65 10.17 15.05
C THR A 194 -2.37 11.00 14.96
N VAL A 195 -2.49 12.30 15.23
CA VAL A 195 -1.36 13.23 15.37
C VAL A 195 -1.45 14.00 16.68
N TYR A 196 -0.30 14.33 17.24
CA TYR A 196 -0.20 15.19 18.41
C TYR A 196 0.14 16.60 17.96
N ILE A 197 -0.85 17.48 18.03
CA ILE A 197 -0.67 18.90 17.71
C ILE A 197 -0.25 19.66 18.97
N LYS A 198 0.77 20.52 18.83
CA LYS A 198 1.16 21.45 19.89
C LYS A 198 0.10 22.54 20.00
N GLN A 199 -0.66 22.54 21.09
CA GLN A 199 -1.66 23.56 21.35
C GLN A 199 -1.17 24.45 22.50
N LYS A 200 -1.05 25.75 22.23
CA LYS A 200 -0.74 26.76 23.23
C LYS A 200 -2.04 27.17 23.91
N TYR A 201 -2.10 27.08 25.22
CA TYR A 201 -3.20 27.63 26.01
C TYR A 201 -2.63 28.53 27.11
N ILE A 202 -3.38 29.56 27.46
CA ILE A 202 -3.01 30.48 28.54
C ILE A 202 -3.62 29.90 29.81
N ASN A 203 -2.77 29.61 30.80
CA ASN A 203 -3.21 29.14 32.10
C ASN A 203 -3.77 30.31 32.94
N GLU A 204 -4.46 30.01 34.04
CA GLU A 204 -5.03 30.99 34.98
C GLU A 204 -3.99 31.98 35.56
N ARG A 205 -2.69 31.67 35.44
CA ARG A 205 -1.56 32.54 35.82
C ARG A 205 -1.00 33.41 34.68
N ASN A 206 -1.70 33.50 33.54
CA ASN A 206 -1.22 34.17 32.32
C ASN A 206 0.08 33.61 31.72
N GLU A 207 0.39 32.35 32.02
CA GLU A 207 1.53 31.65 31.44
C GLU A 207 1.08 30.88 30.20
N THR A 208 1.85 30.96 29.11
CA THR A 208 1.61 30.13 27.93
C THR A 208 2.16 28.73 28.17
N VAL A 209 1.26 27.76 28.29
CA VAL A 209 1.63 26.35 28.48
C VAL A 209 1.44 25.63 27.15
N GLU A 210 2.46 24.89 26.74
CA GLU A 210 2.43 24.07 25.53
C GLU A 210 1.98 22.65 25.90
N THR A 211 0.74 22.29 25.54
CA THR A 211 0.24 20.92 25.72
C THR A 211 0.08 20.25 24.37
N TYR A 212 0.49 18.98 24.30
CA TYR A 212 0.24 18.12 23.15
C TYR A 212 -1.18 17.57 23.25
N LYS A 213 -2.08 18.05 22.38
CA LYS A 213 -3.42 17.49 22.28
C LYS A 213 -3.43 16.40 21.22
N LYS A 214 -3.91 15.21 21.60
CA LYS A 214 -4.18 14.12 20.65
C LYS A 214 -5.33 14.54 19.75
N SER A 215 -5.08 14.61 18.43
CA SER A 215 -6.09 14.91 17.42
C SER A 215 -6.08 13.83 16.34
N VAL A 216 -7.23 13.58 15.73
CA VAL A 216 -7.35 12.67 14.59
C VAL A 216 -7.48 13.54 13.35
N ILE A 217 -6.59 13.35 12.38
CA ILE A 217 -6.63 14.05 11.10
C ILE A 217 -6.89 13.06 9.96
N TYR A 218 -7.48 13.58 8.90
CA TYR A 218 -7.63 12.85 7.65
C TYR A 218 -6.42 13.13 6.76
N GLU A 219 -5.66 12.09 6.43
CA GLU A 219 -4.59 12.17 5.43
C GLU A 219 -5.19 11.89 4.05
N SER A 220 -4.77 12.61 3.01
CA SER A 220 -5.25 12.43 1.63
C SER A 220 -4.62 11.18 0.98
N GLN A 221 -4.90 10.01 1.57
CA GLN A 221 -4.50 8.69 1.10
C GLN A 221 -5.68 7.73 1.24
N MET A 222 -5.77 6.77 0.34
CA MET A 222 -6.87 5.82 0.32
C MET A 222 -6.78 4.78 1.44
N ASN A 223 -7.86 4.62 2.19
CA ASN A 223 -7.98 3.59 3.22
C ASN A 223 -8.35 2.23 2.60
N ILE A 224 -7.37 1.54 2.02
CA ILE A 224 -7.56 0.23 1.38
C ILE A 224 -8.16 -0.79 2.36
N LEU A 225 -7.75 -0.76 3.64
CA LEU A 225 -8.21 -1.72 4.65
C LEU A 225 -9.72 -1.60 4.89
N GLY A 226 -10.22 -0.38 5.06
CA GLY A 226 -11.64 -0.13 5.29
C GLY A 226 -12.48 -0.40 4.06
N SER A 227 -11.99 -0.02 2.87
CA SER A 227 -12.68 -0.28 1.62
C SER A 227 -12.71 -1.76 1.21
N LEU A 228 -11.80 -2.58 1.75
CA LEU A 228 -11.75 -4.02 1.50
C LEU A 228 -12.69 -4.81 2.41
N LEU A 229 -12.88 -4.34 3.65
CA LEU A 229 -13.70 -5.02 4.64
C LEU A 229 -15.21 -4.74 4.51
N PHE A 230 -15.56 -3.59 3.91
CA PHE A 230 -16.94 -3.20 3.66
C PHE A 230 -17.49 -3.85 2.39
#